data_AF-A0A6P2EB09-F1
#
_entry.id   AF-A0A6P2EB09-F1
#
_cell.length_a   1.000
_cell.length_b   1.000
_cell.length_c   1.000
_cell.angle_alpha   90.00
_cell.angle_beta   90.00
_cell.angle_gamma   90.00
#
_symmetry.space_group_name_H-M   'P 1'
#
loop_
_entity.id
_entity.type
_entity.pdbx_description
1 polymer ?
#
loop_
_entity_poly.entity_id
_entity_poly.type
_entity_poly.pdbx_seq_one_letter_code
_entity_poly.pdbx_strand_id
1 'polypeptide(L)'
;MTTNPDKHGLCMPLPDFERLQFYYGRSLTVADLQSQQQYFLEKLRLHMRCFHGMGIVCGLGVTPVPVPEECDGEDDKRRQDVARQLRKVESRLARLEQEQGGEDERRKLAAEQEGLKREYERWRCDHPHHKPPPVCVTVDCGWAVDCEGREIVVRAPQVVDLRSLLSREDRREIEKAECGDGDERPVIELLVCYCEQQTYPSRPIVQDNCDLPQKCRYGRVREGYRFRASLVHQPPDTRCSNCCEPCENECVVLAHIGWPVDDPLDVDDIDWRPRRDIGIYQPAVIDGVSWVHGAHYDSAGAKTVLGTDQRGQARTDGIEVHFSKPVYAETLQPGVVDLWRVQGGKGLAGVISQIEGSFVDKPDNGLVNGFKFRDDSGETLNRGDRVLIQVRGNFILDACCRPIDGEHVGGLVQQLAAYLDAVESRDAPPRPPCADRPQPWTSGNGRPGATFESWFFID
;
A
#
# COMPACT_ATOMS: atom_id res chain seq x y z
N MET A 1 14.27 -67.15 26.86
CA MET A 1 13.71 -65.82 27.15
C MET A 1 14.87 -64.88 27.42
N THR A 2 15.25 -64.06 26.44
CA THR A 2 16.19 -62.95 26.60
C THR A 2 15.60 -61.78 25.84
N THR A 3 14.97 -60.89 26.58
CA THR A 3 14.40 -59.62 26.12
C THR A 3 15.48 -58.55 26.10
N ASN A 4 15.79 -57.97 24.93
CA ASN A 4 15.96 -56.51 24.78
C ASN A 4 16.30 -56.11 23.33
N PRO A 5 15.34 -55.59 22.57
CA PRO A 5 15.56 -54.42 21.74
C PRO A 5 15.17 -53.18 22.56
N ASP A 6 16.05 -52.19 22.55
CA ASP A 6 15.91 -50.93 23.28
C ASP A 6 14.52 -50.30 23.10
N LYS A 7 13.81 -50.17 24.23
CA LYS A 7 12.55 -49.42 24.38
C LYS A 7 12.80 -47.92 24.45
N HIS A 8 13.54 -47.36 23.50
CA HIS A 8 13.49 -45.93 23.23
C HIS A 8 12.76 -45.77 21.90
N GLY A 9 11.54 -45.25 21.95
CA GLY A 9 10.69 -45.06 20.77
C GLY A 9 11.46 -44.38 19.64
N LEU A 10 11.18 -44.80 18.40
CA LEU A 10 11.76 -44.17 17.22
C LEU A 10 11.52 -42.66 17.27
N CYS A 11 12.60 -41.88 17.29
CA CYS A 11 12.51 -40.43 17.12
C CYS A 11 12.22 -40.15 15.65
N MET A 12 11.15 -39.40 15.38
CA MET A 12 10.92 -38.86 14.05
C MET A 12 11.95 -37.75 13.79
N PRO A 13 12.73 -37.81 12.71
CA PRO A 13 13.71 -36.77 12.41
C PRO A 13 13.00 -35.48 12.02
N LEU A 14 13.46 -34.35 12.56
CA LEU A 14 13.12 -33.04 12.01
C LEU A 14 14.01 -32.82 10.79
N PRO A 15 13.45 -32.52 9.60
CA PRO A 15 14.24 -32.20 8.41
C PRO A 15 15.22 -31.06 8.71
N ASP A 16 16.44 -31.16 8.18
CA ASP A 16 17.48 -30.12 8.22
C ASP A 16 18.04 -29.72 9.61
N PHE A 17 17.60 -30.39 10.69
CA PHE A 17 18.06 -30.10 12.05
C PHE A 17 19.02 -31.14 12.63
N GLU A 18 20.12 -31.39 11.91
CA GLU A 18 21.24 -32.19 12.42
C GLU A 18 22.37 -31.31 12.95
N ARG A 19 22.73 -31.48 14.22
CA ARG A 19 23.81 -30.72 14.86
C ARG A 19 25.07 -31.57 14.98
N LEU A 20 26.19 -30.99 14.58
CA LEU A 20 27.51 -31.59 14.77
C LEU A 20 27.80 -31.87 16.25
N GLN A 21 28.07 -33.13 16.59
CA GLN A 21 28.56 -33.52 17.90
C GLN A 21 30.10 -33.48 17.93
N PHE A 22 30.65 -32.62 18.78
CA PHE A 22 32.08 -32.56 19.05
C PHE A 22 32.52 -33.67 19.99
N TYR A 23 33.58 -34.39 19.62
CA TYR A 23 34.24 -35.38 20.48
C TYR A 23 35.74 -35.40 20.17
N TYR A 24 36.52 -35.91 21.12
CA TYR A 24 37.97 -35.92 21.02
C TYR A 24 38.45 -36.81 19.86
N GLY A 25 39.35 -36.30 19.01
CA GLY A 25 39.91 -37.02 17.87
C GLY A 25 39.09 -36.93 16.57
N ARG A 26 37.96 -36.22 16.55
CA ARG A 26 37.20 -35.96 15.32
C ARG A 26 37.90 -34.91 14.45
N SER A 27 38.14 -35.21 13.18
CA SER A 27 38.56 -34.20 12.19
C SER A 27 37.38 -33.33 11.77
N LEU A 28 37.58 -32.02 11.65
CA LEU A 28 36.57 -31.07 11.19
C LEU A 28 36.89 -30.62 9.76
N THR A 29 35.93 -30.77 8.87
CA THR A 29 36.02 -30.34 7.48
C THR A 29 35.27 -29.03 7.23
N VAL A 30 35.46 -28.44 6.06
CA VAL A 30 34.65 -27.28 5.61
C VAL A 30 33.17 -27.62 5.59
N ALA A 31 32.81 -28.83 5.16
CA ALA A 31 31.43 -29.30 5.15
C ALA A 31 30.84 -29.38 6.56
N ASP A 32 31.60 -29.86 7.56
CA ASP A 32 31.12 -29.91 8.95
C ASP A 32 30.82 -28.50 9.50
N LEU A 33 31.68 -27.52 9.21
CA LEU A 33 31.50 -26.13 9.65
C LEU A 33 30.35 -25.44 8.91
N GLN A 34 30.19 -25.70 7.62
CA GLN A 34 29.07 -25.20 6.82
C GLN A 34 27.74 -25.78 7.32
N SER A 35 27.67 -27.08 7.56
CA SER A 35 26.48 -27.73 8.13
C SER A 35 26.14 -27.17 9.51
N GLN A 36 27.14 -26.90 10.35
CA GLN A 36 26.90 -26.27 11.64
C GLN A 36 26.38 -24.83 11.51
N GLN A 37 26.94 -24.03 10.60
CA GLN A 37 26.45 -22.67 10.34
C GLN A 37 24.99 -22.70 9.85
N GLN A 38 24.71 -23.56 8.88
CA GLN A 38 23.36 -23.74 8.32
C GLN A 38 22.36 -24.17 9.40
N TYR A 39 22.74 -25.11 10.29
CA TYR A 39 21.89 -25.54 11.41
C TYR A 39 21.43 -24.34 12.27
N PHE A 40 22.34 -23.43 12.64
CA PHE A 40 21.97 -22.28 13.46
C PHE A 40 21.15 -21.25 12.70
N LEU A 41 21.50 -20.98 11.44
CA LEU A 41 20.74 -20.05 10.58
C LEU A 41 19.31 -20.53 10.36
N GLU A 42 19.13 -21.78 9.94
CA GLU A 42 17.80 -22.36 9.70
C GLU A 42 16.98 -22.47 10.98
N LYS A 43 17.63 -22.70 12.13
CA LYS A 43 16.93 -22.70 13.42
C LYS A 43 16.42 -21.32 13.82
N LEU A 44 17.19 -20.27 13.55
CA LEU A 44 16.79 -18.88 13.78
C LEU A 44 15.69 -18.46 12.80
N ARG A 45 15.84 -18.79 11.51
CA ARG A 45 14.83 -18.57 10.46
C ARG A 45 13.51 -19.25 10.79
N LEU A 46 13.55 -20.52 11.22
CA LEU A 46 12.38 -21.25 11.67
C LEU A 46 11.70 -20.56 12.86
N HIS A 47 12.48 -20.09 13.85
CA HIS A 47 11.93 -19.36 14.98
C HIS A 47 11.21 -18.09 14.53
N MET A 48 11.82 -17.31 13.63
CA MET A 48 11.19 -16.12 13.07
C MET A 48 9.90 -16.46 12.31
N ARG A 49 9.97 -17.36 11.32
CA ARG A 49 8.84 -17.75 10.47
C ARG A 49 7.67 -18.35 11.28
N CYS A 50 7.94 -19.17 12.29
CA CYS A 50 6.89 -19.89 13.01
C CYS A 50 6.35 -19.18 14.26
N PHE A 51 7.14 -18.34 14.94
CA PHE A 51 6.65 -17.58 16.11
C PHE A 51 6.25 -16.15 15.80
N HIS A 52 6.94 -15.50 14.85
CA HIS A 52 6.70 -14.10 14.52
C HIS A 52 6.01 -13.93 13.17
N GLY A 53 6.23 -14.88 12.25
CA GLY A 53 5.72 -14.80 10.89
C GLY A 53 6.60 -13.90 10.02
N MET A 54 5.96 -13.09 9.19
CA MET A 54 6.61 -12.18 8.26
C MET A 54 5.92 -10.82 8.25
N GLY A 55 6.65 -9.80 7.80
CA GLY A 55 6.16 -8.44 7.68
C GLY A 55 7.12 -7.42 8.28
N ILE A 56 6.63 -6.20 8.42
CA ILE A 56 7.35 -5.06 8.96
C ILE A 56 7.21 -5.08 10.48
N VAL A 57 8.34 -5.08 11.18
CA VAL A 57 8.39 -5.00 12.65
C VAL A 57 8.21 -3.56 13.10
N CYS A 58 8.95 -2.64 12.47
CA CYS A 58 8.88 -1.22 12.76
C CYS A 58 9.53 -0.39 11.63
N GLY A 59 9.12 0.88 11.54
CA GLY A 59 9.72 1.84 10.61
C GLY A 59 9.47 1.48 9.15
N LEU A 60 10.49 1.64 8.31
CA LEU A 60 10.41 1.41 6.85
C LEU A 60 9.27 2.22 6.19
N GLY A 61 8.89 3.35 6.78
CA GLY A 61 7.92 4.27 6.20
C GLY A 61 8.46 4.82 4.89
N VAL A 62 7.58 5.05 3.92
CA VAL A 62 7.93 5.62 2.62
C VAL A 62 7.35 7.02 2.57
N THR A 63 8.18 8.01 2.32
CA THR A 63 7.78 9.43 2.19
C THR A 63 8.37 10.03 0.92
N PRO A 64 7.70 10.98 0.27
CA PRO A 64 8.26 11.65 -0.90
C PRO A 64 9.49 12.47 -0.48
N VAL A 65 10.49 12.56 -1.37
CA VAL A 65 11.60 13.50 -1.15
C VAL A 65 11.09 14.91 -1.45
N PRO A 66 11.23 15.88 -0.51
CA PRO A 66 10.81 17.24 -0.77
C PRO A 66 11.56 17.81 -1.97
N VAL A 67 10.82 18.37 -2.92
CA VAL A 67 11.42 19.11 -4.03
C VAL A 67 12.10 20.35 -3.45
N PRO A 68 13.38 20.62 -3.76
CA PRO A 68 14.00 21.87 -3.37
C PRO A 68 13.17 23.05 -3.90
N GLU A 69 12.72 23.93 -3.01
CA GLU A 69 12.22 25.24 -3.43
C GLU A 69 13.38 25.95 -4.14
N GLU A 70 13.25 26.24 -5.44
CA GLU A 70 13.65 27.51 -6.06
C GLU A 70 13.75 27.44 -7.60
N CYS A 71 12.72 27.98 -8.26
CA CYS A 71 12.83 29.09 -9.21
C CYS A 71 11.60 29.97 -8.97
N ASP A 72 11.75 31.30 -8.82
CA ASP A 72 10.63 32.20 -8.55
C ASP A 72 9.51 31.98 -9.57
N GLY A 73 8.30 31.66 -9.09
CA GLY A 73 7.15 31.32 -9.94
C GLY A 73 6.70 32.43 -10.91
N GLU A 74 7.34 33.61 -10.90
CA GLU A 74 7.16 34.65 -11.90
C GLU A 74 7.90 34.36 -13.22
N ASP A 75 9.10 33.78 -13.17
CA ASP A 75 9.92 33.53 -14.35
C ASP A 75 9.35 32.38 -15.19
N ASP A 76 8.82 31.33 -14.54
CA ASP A 76 8.12 30.23 -15.22
C ASP A 76 6.78 30.68 -15.81
N LYS A 77 6.02 31.56 -15.14
CA LYS A 77 4.80 32.17 -15.71
C LYS A 77 5.12 32.95 -16.98
N ARG A 78 6.16 33.79 -16.95
CA ARG A 78 6.62 34.57 -18.11
C ARG A 78 7.05 33.65 -19.25
N ARG A 79 7.77 32.57 -18.96
CA ARG A 79 8.15 31.57 -19.96
C ARG A 79 6.94 30.88 -20.59
N GLN A 80 5.95 30.48 -19.80
CA GLN A 80 4.72 29.85 -20.29
C GLN A 80 3.89 30.81 -21.16
N ASP A 81 3.85 32.10 -20.80
CA ASP A 81 3.18 33.13 -21.59
C ASP A 81 3.86 33.34 -22.95
N VAL A 82 5.19 33.43 -22.98
CA VAL A 82 5.97 33.51 -24.23
C VAL A 82 5.78 32.23 -25.08
N ALA A 83 5.75 31.05 -24.47
CA ALA A 83 5.46 29.79 -25.16
C ALA A 83 4.04 29.74 -25.73
N ARG A 84 3.06 30.36 -25.07
CA ARG A 84 1.68 30.48 -25.56
C ARG A 84 1.61 31.44 -26.75
N GLN A 85 2.39 32.51 -26.75
CA GLN A 85 2.52 33.44 -27.87
C GLN A 85 3.19 32.77 -29.08
N LEU A 86 4.26 31.99 -28.87
CA LEU A 86 4.90 31.19 -29.92
C LEU A 86 3.91 30.25 -30.61
N ARG A 87 3.12 29.49 -29.85
CA ARG A 87 2.10 28.58 -30.40
C ARG A 87 1.03 29.31 -31.23
N LYS A 88 0.64 30.53 -30.83
CA LYS A 88 -0.29 31.38 -31.61
C LYS A 88 0.34 31.87 -32.92
N VAL A 89 1.62 32.23 -32.91
CA VAL A 89 2.33 32.66 -34.13
C VAL A 89 2.56 31.48 -35.06
N GLU A 90 2.91 30.31 -34.54
CA GLU A 90 3.11 29.07 -35.30
C GLU A 90 1.83 28.57 -35.96
N SER A 91 0.70 28.57 -35.24
CA SER A 91 -0.60 28.23 -35.83
C SER A 91 -1.06 29.23 -36.90
N ARG A 92 -0.74 30.51 -36.76
CA ARG A 92 -1.01 31.53 -37.80
C ARG A 92 -0.12 31.35 -39.03
N LEU A 93 1.16 31.04 -38.85
CA LEU A 93 2.07 30.68 -39.95
C LEU A 93 1.58 29.44 -40.69
N ALA A 94 1.19 28.38 -39.98
CA ALA A 94 0.67 27.15 -40.57
C ALA A 94 -0.63 27.37 -41.38
N ARG A 95 -1.54 28.23 -40.89
CA ARG A 95 -2.74 28.62 -41.66
C ARG A 95 -2.41 29.41 -42.92
N LEU A 96 -1.47 30.35 -42.83
CA LEU A 96 -1.03 31.14 -43.99
C LEU A 96 -0.27 30.32 -45.02
N GLU A 97 0.44 29.26 -44.60
CA GLU A 97 1.08 28.28 -45.48
C GLU A 97 0.05 27.53 -46.35
N GLN A 98 -1.09 27.17 -45.77
CA GLN A 98 -2.20 26.49 -46.46
C GLN A 98 -2.97 27.42 -47.41
N GLU A 99 -3.10 28.71 -47.09
CA GLU A 99 -3.94 29.67 -47.83
C GLU A 99 -3.20 30.40 -48.99
N GLN A 100 -1.94 30.06 -49.32
CA GLN A 100 -1.10 30.76 -50.32
C GLN A 100 -1.13 32.31 -50.20
N GLY A 101 -1.22 32.82 -48.97
CA GLY A 101 -1.30 34.25 -48.67
C GLY A 101 0.07 34.91 -48.38
N GLY A 102 0.24 36.12 -48.94
CA GLY A 102 1.12 37.23 -48.55
C GLY A 102 2.55 36.91 -48.07
N GLU A 103 3.53 36.92 -48.99
CA GLU A 103 4.96 36.71 -48.69
C GLU A 103 5.50 37.69 -47.61
N ASP A 104 5.02 38.94 -47.62
CA ASP A 104 5.36 39.97 -46.63
C ASP A 104 4.81 39.68 -45.22
N GLU A 105 3.62 39.07 -45.11
CA GLU A 105 3.00 38.74 -43.83
C GLU A 105 3.69 37.53 -43.19
N ARG A 106 4.08 36.54 -44.01
CA ARG A 106 4.91 35.41 -43.57
C ARG A 106 6.27 35.88 -43.06
N ARG A 107 6.92 36.83 -43.75
CA ARG A 107 8.22 37.37 -43.32
C ARG A 107 8.11 38.11 -41.98
N LYS A 108 7.01 38.83 -41.74
CA LYS A 108 6.75 39.50 -40.46
C LYS A 108 6.52 38.51 -39.32
N LEU A 109 5.69 37.48 -39.54
CA LEU A 109 5.43 36.45 -38.54
C LEU A 109 6.66 35.58 -38.25
N ALA A 110 7.52 35.34 -39.25
CA ALA A 110 8.79 34.64 -39.04
C ALA A 110 9.77 35.46 -38.18
N ALA A 111 9.83 36.78 -38.39
CA ALA A 111 10.62 37.66 -37.54
C ALA A 111 10.08 37.75 -36.10
N GLU A 112 8.74 37.75 -35.93
CA GLU A 112 8.08 37.69 -34.63
C GLU A 112 8.36 36.34 -33.93
N GLN A 113 8.30 35.23 -34.67
CA GLN A 113 8.65 33.90 -34.16
C GLN A 113 10.11 33.85 -33.70
N GLU A 114 11.05 34.42 -34.46
CA GLU A 114 12.46 34.45 -34.07
C GLU A 114 12.69 35.34 -32.83
N GLY A 115 11.99 36.47 -32.74
CA GLY A 115 12.02 37.35 -31.57
C GLY A 115 11.51 36.65 -30.29
N LEU A 116 10.34 36.01 -30.39
CA LEU A 116 9.77 35.24 -29.29
C LEU A 116 10.60 34.01 -28.91
N LYS A 117 11.29 33.37 -29.88
CA LYS A 117 12.24 32.29 -29.60
C LYS A 117 13.42 32.79 -28.77
N ARG A 118 14.00 33.94 -29.12
CA ARG A 118 15.10 34.56 -28.34
C ARG A 118 14.65 34.98 -26.94
N GLU A 119 13.40 35.45 -26.80
CA GLU A 119 12.82 35.80 -25.50
C GLU A 119 12.52 34.56 -24.66
N TYR A 120 12.01 33.48 -25.27
CA TYR A 120 11.83 32.19 -24.62
C TYR A 120 13.17 31.59 -24.14
N GLU A 121 14.23 31.74 -24.94
CA GLU A 121 15.59 31.34 -24.56
C GLU A 121 16.19 32.23 -23.45
N ARG A 122 15.83 33.51 -23.35
CA ARG A 122 16.28 34.41 -22.29
C ARG A 122 15.74 34.01 -20.92
N TRP A 123 14.48 33.57 -20.86
CA TRP A 123 13.83 33.09 -19.63
C TRP A 123 14.08 31.60 -19.39
N ARG A 124 15.08 31.01 -20.06
CA ARG A 124 15.49 29.63 -19.85
C ARG A 124 16.33 29.54 -18.59
N CYS A 125 15.83 28.84 -17.56
CA CYS A 125 16.66 28.46 -16.43
C CYS A 125 17.70 27.41 -16.86
N ASP A 126 18.98 27.67 -16.57
CA ASP A 126 20.10 26.73 -16.74
C ASP A 126 20.20 25.69 -15.60
N HIS A 127 19.18 25.61 -14.75
CA HIS A 127 19.06 24.63 -13.66
C HIS A 127 18.47 23.29 -14.15
N PRO A 128 18.59 22.20 -13.37
CA PRO A 128 18.37 20.82 -13.84
C PRO A 128 16.93 20.44 -14.19
N HIS A 129 16.00 21.38 -14.38
CA HIS A 129 14.59 21.14 -14.73
C HIS A 129 14.37 20.59 -16.16
N HIS A 130 15.43 20.35 -16.94
CA HIS A 130 15.35 19.62 -18.22
C HIS A 130 15.46 18.10 -18.07
N LYS A 131 15.73 17.59 -16.86
CA LYS A 131 15.46 16.20 -16.54
C LYS A 131 14.16 16.18 -15.74
N PRO A 132 13.22 15.26 -16.03
CA PRO A 132 12.11 15.03 -15.10
C PRO A 132 12.72 14.84 -13.70
N PRO A 133 12.18 15.50 -12.66
CA PRO A 133 12.72 15.39 -11.32
C PRO A 133 12.89 13.91 -11.00
N PRO A 134 14.03 13.49 -10.41
CA PRO A 134 14.21 12.09 -10.08
C PRO A 134 13.08 11.70 -9.12
N VAL A 135 12.31 10.67 -9.50
CA VAL A 135 11.20 10.16 -8.68
C VAL A 135 11.82 9.41 -7.51
N CYS A 136 12.12 10.18 -6.47
CA CYS A 136 12.82 9.70 -5.29
C CYS A 136 11.88 9.64 -4.10
N VAL A 137 12.01 8.57 -3.34
CA VAL A 137 11.37 8.42 -2.03
C VAL A 137 12.42 8.23 -0.95
N THR A 138 12.08 8.65 0.26
CA THR A 138 12.85 8.31 1.46
C THR A 138 12.20 7.10 2.12
N VAL A 139 12.97 6.03 2.29
CA VAL A 139 12.61 4.88 3.12
C VAL A 139 13.26 5.04 4.48
N ASP A 140 12.45 5.14 5.53
CA ASP A 140 12.95 5.32 6.90
C ASP A 140 13.74 4.12 7.41
N CYS A 141 14.53 4.34 8.48
CA CYS A 141 15.11 3.23 9.21
C CYS A 141 14.02 2.30 9.77
N GLY A 142 14.31 1.01 9.83
CA GLY A 142 13.35 0.03 10.32
C GLY A 142 13.82 -1.40 10.17
N TRP A 143 12.94 -2.32 10.53
CA TRP A 143 13.21 -3.75 10.55
C TRP A 143 12.02 -4.51 9.97
N ALA A 144 12.30 -5.45 9.07
CA ALA A 144 11.34 -6.40 8.54
C ALA A 144 11.88 -7.83 8.64
N VAL A 145 10.95 -8.79 8.56
CA VAL A 145 11.23 -10.22 8.47
C VAL A 145 10.53 -10.73 7.23
N ASP A 146 11.30 -11.36 6.33
CA ASP A 146 10.69 -11.99 5.16
C ASP A 146 10.02 -13.33 5.48
N CYS A 147 9.36 -13.91 4.49
CA CYS A 147 8.66 -15.19 4.64
C CYS A 147 9.56 -16.39 4.93
N GLU A 148 10.87 -16.30 4.68
CA GLU A 148 11.86 -17.32 5.02
C GLU A 148 12.47 -17.10 6.41
N GLY A 149 11.97 -16.10 7.15
CA GLY A 149 12.45 -15.77 8.49
C GLY A 149 13.80 -15.05 8.49
N ARG A 150 14.20 -14.42 7.37
CA ARG A 150 15.44 -13.64 7.28
C ARG A 150 15.17 -12.20 7.69
N GLU A 151 16.08 -11.67 8.50
CA GLU A 151 15.97 -10.35 9.08
C GLU A 151 16.53 -9.28 8.12
N ILE A 152 15.74 -8.24 7.88
CA ILE A 152 16.07 -7.12 6.99
C ILE A 152 16.12 -5.84 7.83
N VAL A 153 17.32 -5.32 8.10
CA VAL A 153 17.51 -4.14 8.95
C VAL A 153 18.04 -2.96 8.16
N VAL A 154 17.22 -1.92 8.02
CA VAL A 154 17.59 -0.63 7.45
C VAL A 154 17.97 0.30 8.60
N ARG A 155 19.27 0.55 8.79
CA ARG A 155 19.77 1.27 9.98
C ARG A 155 19.67 2.79 9.90
N ALA A 156 19.48 3.35 8.72
CA ALA A 156 19.38 4.79 8.49
C ALA A 156 18.44 5.05 7.30
N PRO A 157 17.72 6.18 7.27
CA PRO A 157 16.90 6.55 6.12
C PRO A 157 17.68 6.46 4.81
N GLN A 158 17.08 5.87 3.78
CA GLN A 158 17.66 5.70 2.46
C GLN A 158 16.85 6.49 1.43
N VAL A 159 17.53 7.33 0.65
CA VAL A 159 16.92 7.95 -0.52
C VAL A 159 17.03 6.98 -1.69
N VAL A 160 15.89 6.66 -2.29
CA VAL A 160 15.76 5.63 -3.31
C VAL A 160 15.20 6.26 -4.58
N ASP A 161 15.98 6.21 -5.67
CA ASP A 161 15.51 6.58 -7.02
C ASP A 161 14.70 5.40 -7.60
N LEU A 162 13.38 5.56 -7.67
CA LEU A 162 12.47 4.52 -8.14
C LEU A 162 12.76 4.13 -9.59
N ARG A 163 13.12 5.08 -10.46
CA ARG A 163 13.40 4.79 -11.88
C ARG A 163 14.61 3.87 -12.03
N SER A 164 15.61 4.03 -11.17
CA SER A 164 16.83 3.20 -11.16
C SER A 164 16.57 1.75 -10.75
N LEU A 165 15.51 1.49 -9.97
CA LEU A 165 15.18 0.16 -9.45
C LEU A 165 14.36 -0.71 -10.42
N LEU A 166 13.70 -0.08 -11.39
CA LEU A 166 12.81 -0.75 -12.33
C LEU A 166 13.57 -1.64 -13.32
N SER A 167 12.90 -2.70 -13.77
CA SER A 167 13.39 -3.54 -14.87
C SER A 167 13.38 -2.77 -16.19
N ARG A 168 14.06 -3.31 -17.22
CA ARG A 168 14.04 -2.71 -18.56
C ARG A 168 12.65 -2.69 -19.19
N GLU A 169 11.79 -3.64 -18.83
CA GLU A 169 10.43 -3.76 -19.34
C GLU A 169 9.54 -2.71 -18.66
N ASP A 170 9.59 -2.64 -17.32
CA ASP A 170 8.81 -1.65 -16.56
C ASP A 170 9.17 -0.21 -16.93
N ARG A 171 10.46 0.07 -17.16
CA ARG A 171 10.91 1.39 -17.61
C ARG A 171 10.27 1.80 -18.93
N ARG A 172 10.09 0.87 -19.86
CA ARG A 172 9.46 1.16 -21.17
C ARG A 172 7.99 1.48 -21.01
N GLU A 173 7.27 0.78 -20.13
CA GLU A 173 5.86 1.06 -19.88
C GLU A 173 5.67 2.43 -19.22
N ILE A 174 6.56 2.81 -18.30
CA ILE A 174 6.57 4.16 -17.73
C ILE A 174 6.88 5.22 -18.80
N GLU A 175 7.89 4.98 -19.64
CA GLU A 175 8.24 5.91 -20.73
C GLU A 175 7.06 6.14 -21.69
N LYS A 176 6.25 5.10 -21.97
CA LYS A 176 5.01 5.25 -22.75
C LYS A 176 3.96 6.11 -22.03
N ALA A 177 3.74 5.87 -20.74
CA ALA A 177 2.80 6.64 -19.94
C ALA A 177 3.21 8.13 -19.88
N GLU A 178 4.50 8.41 -19.72
CA GLU A 178 5.06 9.78 -19.77
C GLU A 178 4.91 10.45 -21.14
N CYS A 179 4.87 9.66 -22.22
CA CYS A 179 4.61 10.17 -23.57
C CYS A 179 3.12 10.39 -23.87
N GLY A 180 2.23 10.13 -22.90
CA GLY A 180 0.77 10.27 -23.05
C GLY A 180 0.09 9.12 -23.79
N ASP A 181 0.75 7.95 -23.89
CA ASP A 181 0.26 6.76 -24.62
C ASP A 181 -0.40 5.73 -23.66
N GLY A 182 -1.08 6.20 -22.61
CA GLY A 182 -1.74 5.36 -21.61
C GLY A 182 -2.99 6.00 -21.00
N ASP A 183 -4.03 5.20 -20.76
CA ASP A 183 -5.31 5.64 -20.18
C ASP A 183 -5.26 5.78 -18.64
N GLU A 184 -4.37 5.05 -17.97
CA GLU A 184 -4.26 5.01 -16.50
C GLU A 184 -2.86 5.34 -16.00
N ARG A 185 -2.80 5.99 -14.82
CA ARG A 185 -1.54 6.32 -14.14
C ARG A 185 -0.87 5.03 -13.66
N PRO A 186 0.39 4.74 -14.05
CA PRO A 186 1.04 3.50 -13.64
C PRO A 186 1.33 3.49 -12.14
N VAL A 187 1.07 2.36 -11.48
CA VAL A 187 1.28 2.19 -10.03
C VAL A 187 2.42 1.20 -9.80
N ILE A 188 3.46 1.64 -9.11
CA ILE A 188 4.65 0.85 -8.82
C ILE A 188 4.58 0.27 -7.43
N GLU A 189 4.95 -1.01 -7.29
CA GLU A 189 5.19 -1.63 -6.00
C GLU A 189 6.66 -1.49 -5.58
N LEU A 190 6.90 -0.87 -4.43
CA LEU A 190 8.22 -0.75 -3.81
C LEU A 190 8.42 -1.85 -2.77
N LEU A 191 9.50 -2.62 -2.90
CA LEU A 191 9.82 -3.74 -2.02
C LEU A 191 11.22 -3.64 -1.42
N VAL A 192 11.41 -4.25 -0.26
CA VAL A 192 12.73 -4.52 0.34
C VAL A 192 12.97 -6.03 0.39
N CYS A 193 14.14 -6.46 -0.08
CA CYS A 193 14.51 -7.86 -0.16
C CYS A 193 15.81 -8.11 0.59
N TYR A 194 15.88 -9.23 1.32
CA TYR A 194 17.14 -9.75 1.85
C TYR A 194 18.09 -10.12 0.71
N CYS A 195 19.39 -9.90 0.90
CA CYS A 195 20.40 -10.40 -0.01
C CYS A 195 21.70 -10.75 0.72
N GLU A 196 22.39 -11.78 0.23
CA GLU A 196 23.74 -12.13 0.66
C GLU A 196 24.74 -11.75 -0.43
N GLN A 197 25.87 -11.18 -0.02
CA GLN A 197 26.98 -10.86 -0.91
C GLN A 197 28.25 -11.55 -0.44
N GLN A 198 28.91 -12.25 -1.35
CA GLN A 198 30.23 -12.81 -1.11
C GLN A 198 31.26 -11.67 -1.01
N THR A 199 32.03 -11.64 0.08
CA THR A 199 33.02 -10.60 0.37
C THR A 199 34.35 -11.22 0.78
N TYR A 200 35.40 -10.40 0.81
CA TYR A 200 36.75 -10.83 1.18
C TYR A 200 37.30 -11.92 0.22
N PRO A 201 37.58 -11.57 -1.05
CA PRO A 201 38.14 -12.51 -2.01
C PRO A 201 39.51 -13.00 -1.52
N SER A 202 39.68 -14.32 -1.47
CA SER A 202 40.90 -14.97 -1.03
C SER A 202 41.30 -16.07 -2.01
N ARG A 203 42.60 -16.37 -2.03
CA ARG A 203 43.15 -17.51 -2.78
C ARG A 203 43.27 -18.69 -1.83
N PRO A 204 42.67 -19.85 -2.14
CA PRO A 204 42.84 -21.04 -1.33
C PRO A 204 44.32 -21.48 -1.38
N ILE A 205 44.87 -21.84 -0.21
CA ILE A 205 46.27 -22.29 -0.07
C ILE A 205 46.44 -23.72 -0.59
N VAL A 206 45.40 -24.55 -0.43
CA VAL A 206 45.34 -25.95 -0.89
C VAL A 206 44.15 -26.07 -1.83
N GLN A 207 44.36 -26.68 -3.00
CA GLN A 207 43.29 -26.99 -3.95
C GLN A 207 42.81 -28.42 -3.71
N ASP A 208 41.50 -28.66 -3.76
CA ASP A 208 40.98 -30.03 -3.87
C ASP A 208 41.41 -30.58 -5.23
N ASN A 209 42.07 -31.74 -5.23
CA ASN A 209 42.71 -32.34 -6.41
C ASN A 209 41.73 -32.74 -7.55
N CYS A 210 40.43 -32.52 -7.37
CA CYS A 210 39.39 -32.85 -8.34
C CYS A 210 38.65 -31.62 -8.92
N ASP A 211 38.91 -30.41 -8.43
CA ASP A 211 38.26 -29.18 -8.91
C ASP A 211 39.17 -28.41 -9.88
N LEU A 212 38.59 -27.92 -10.99
CA LEU A 212 39.25 -26.93 -11.84
C LEU A 212 39.72 -25.75 -10.99
N PRO A 213 40.88 -25.12 -11.29
CA PRO A 213 41.42 -24.04 -10.47
C PRO A 213 40.44 -22.86 -10.39
N GLN A 214 39.69 -22.81 -9.30
CA GLN A 214 38.77 -21.71 -9.03
C GLN A 214 39.60 -20.46 -8.68
N LYS A 215 39.57 -19.47 -9.57
CA LYS A 215 40.47 -18.30 -9.52
C LYS A 215 40.24 -17.37 -8.32
N CYS A 216 39.04 -17.38 -7.73
CA CYS A 216 38.69 -16.62 -6.52
C CYS A 216 37.65 -17.39 -5.69
N ARG A 217 37.94 -17.60 -4.40
CA ARG A 217 36.94 -17.96 -3.38
C ARG A 217 36.73 -16.76 -2.48
N TYR A 218 35.62 -16.70 -1.76
CA TYR A 218 35.30 -15.61 -0.85
C TYR A 218 35.30 -16.13 0.59
N GLY A 219 36.04 -15.45 1.46
CA GLY A 219 36.20 -15.89 2.85
C GLY A 219 35.07 -15.46 3.77
N ARG A 220 34.14 -14.61 3.31
CA ARG A 220 33.04 -14.08 4.12
C ARG A 220 31.77 -13.91 3.29
N VAL A 221 30.63 -14.06 3.95
CA VAL A 221 29.32 -13.66 3.42
C VAL A 221 28.87 -12.44 4.21
N ARG A 222 28.43 -11.40 3.50
CA ARG A 222 27.82 -10.21 4.08
C ARG A 222 26.32 -10.29 3.82
N GLU A 223 25.56 -10.29 4.89
CA GLU A 223 24.12 -10.12 4.83
C GLU A 223 23.78 -8.65 4.62
N GLY A 224 22.75 -8.38 3.84
CA GLY A 224 22.31 -7.04 3.47
C GLY A 224 20.90 -7.04 2.92
N TYR A 225 20.52 -5.90 2.35
CA TYR A 225 19.22 -5.71 1.73
C TYR A 225 19.37 -4.93 0.42
N ARG A 226 18.36 -5.05 -0.44
CA ARG A 226 18.20 -4.24 -1.64
C ARG A 226 16.76 -3.83 -1.81
N PHE A 227 16.54 -2.64 -2.37
CA PHE A 227 15.23 -2.21 -2.80
C PHE A 227 14.94 -2.71 -4.22
N ARG A 228 13.68 -2.97 -4.52
CA ARG A 228 13.18 -3.28 -5.87
C ARG A 228 11.90 -2.51 -6.13
N ALA A 229 11.71 -2.11 -7.38
CA ALA A 229 10.48 -1.50 -7.86
C ALA A 229 9.95 -2.35 -9.03
N SER A 230 8.64 -2.54 -9.11
CA SER A 230 7.98 -3.36 -10.13
C SER A 230 6.61 -2.78 -10.47
N LEU A 231 6.18 -2.84 -11.74
CA LEU A 231 4.78 -2.56 -12.11
C LEU A 231 3.88 -3.79 -11.87
N VAL A 232 4.48 -4.99 -11.80
CA VAL A 232 3.77 -6.21 -11.45
C VAL A 232 3.72 -6.32 -9.94
N HIS A 233 2.51 -6.22 -9.37
CA HIS A 233 2.28 -6.32 -7.93
C HIS A 233 2.27 -7.77 -7.47
N GLN A 234 2.83 -8.01 -6.29
CA GLN A 234 2.76 -9.32 -5.65
C GLN A 234 1.33 -9.63 -5.22
N PRO A 235 0.83 -10.86 -5.44
CA PRO A 235 -0.47 -11.23 -4.91
C PRO A 235 -0.43 -11.18 -3.38
N PRO A 236 -1.54 -10.79 -2.72
CA PRO A 236 -1.61 -10.75 -1.26
C PRO A 236 -1.38 -12.15 -0.66
N ASP A 237 -0.75 -12.22 0.50
CA ASP A 237 -0.52 -13.49 1.20
C ASP A 237 -1.86 -14.08 1.71
N THR A 238 -2.33 -15.12 1.02
CA THR A 238 -3.56 -15.86 1.32
C THR A 238 -3.34 -17.06 2.23
N ARG A 239 -2.11 -17.31 2.68
CA ARG A 239 -1.81 -18.47 3.53
C ARG A 239 -2.42 -18.31 4.91
N CYS A 240 -3.05 -19.36 5.40
CA CYS A 240 -3.61 -19.40 6.76
C CYS A 240 -2.56 -19.78 7.82
N SER A 241 -1.44 -20.38 7.38
CA SER A 241 -0.33 -20.83 8.24
C SER A 241 1.03 -20.61 7.57
N ASN A 242 1.72 -19.55 7.96
CA ASN A 242 3.01 -19.16 7.35
C ASN A 242 4.20 -20.04 7.79
N CYS A 243 4.01 -20.94 8.76
CA CYS A 243 5.09 -21.79 9.27
C CYS A 243 5.41 -23.00 8.37
N CYS A 244 4.38 -23.57 7.74
CA CYS A 244 4.47 -24.86 7.03
C CYS A 244 4.42 -24.74 5.51
N GLU A 245 4.00 -23.59 4.99
CA GLU A 245 3.80 -23.36 3.56
C GLU A 245 4.92 -22.48 3.01
N PRO A 246 5.64 -22.92 1.95
CA PRO A 246 6.65 -22.09 1.32
C PRO A 246 6.01 -20.83 0.73
N CYS A 247 6.74 -19.71 0.74
CA CYS A 247 6.30 -18.50 0.06
C CYS A 247 6.85 -18.43 -1.37
N GLU A 248 6.10 -17.79 -2.26
CA GLU A 248 6.56 -17.54 -3.64
C GLU A 248 7.49 -16.32 -3.71
N ASN A 249 7.32 -15.37 -2.80
CA ASN A 249 7.96 -14.06 -2.84
C ASN A 249 8.66 -13.73 -1.52
N GLU A 250 9.98 -13.63 -1.58
CA GLU A 250 10.87 -13.38 -0.44
C GLU A 250 11.03 -11.90 -0.06
N CYS A 251 10.42 -10.97 -0.80
CA CYS A 251 10.53 -9.53 -0.54
C CYS A 251 9.33 -9.02 0.24
N VAL A 252 9.54 -8.00 1.07
CA VAL A 252 8.48 -7.35 1.84
C VAL A 252 8.04 -6.08 1.13
N VAL A 253 6.74 -5.96 0.85
CA VAL A 253 6.13 -4.78 0.22
C VAL A 253 6.10 -3.61 1.19
N LEU A 254 6.56 -2.44 0.74
CA LEU A 254 6.62 -1.22 1.53
C LEU A 254 5.52 -0.21 1.19
N ALA A 255 5.17 -0.07 -0.09
CA ALA A 255 4.09 0.81 -0.56
C ALA A 255 3.78 0.53 -2.04
N HIS A 256 2.57 0.87 -2.46
CA HIS A 256 2.25 1.13 -3.86
C HIS A 256 2.36 2.64 -4.10
N ILE A 257 2.93 3.04 -5.23
CA ILE A 257 3.26 4.44 -5.52
C ILE A 257 2.72 4.78 -6.90
N GLY A 258 1.78 5.71 -6.97
CA GLY A 258 1.27 6.27 -8.23
C GLY A 258 2.37 7.07 -8.92
N TRP A 259 2.80 6.64 -10.11
CA TRP A 259 3.91 7.28 -10.80
C TRP A 259 3.57 8.72 -11.20
N PRO A 260 4.32 9.72 -10.75
CA PRO A 260 4.09 11.10 -11.15
C PRO A 260 4.45 11.28 -12.63
N VAL A 261 3.49 11.75 -13.43
CA VAL A 261 3.70 12.06 -14.86
C VAL A 261 4.14 13.51 -15.03
N ASP A 262 3.37 14.45 -14.46
CA ASP A 262 3.57 15.89 -14.64
C ASP A 262 4.03 16.62 -13.36
N ASP A 263 3.51 16.21 -12.21
CA ASP A 263 3.75 16.87 -10.91
C ASP A 263 4.80 16.14 -10.07
N PRO A 264 5.41 16.79 -9.06
CA PRO A 264 6.22 16.11 -8.08
C PRO A 264 5.44 15.00 -7.35
N LEU A 265 6.16 13.98 -6.88
CA LEU A 265 5.58 12.95 -6.04
C LEU A 265 5.06 13.56 -4.72
N ASP A 266 3.77 13.38 -4.44
CA ASP A 266 3.14 13.82 -3.19
C ASP A 266 2.91 12.63 -2.23
N VAL A 267 2.60 12.95 -0.98
CA VAL A 267 2.23 11.98 0.07
C VAL A 267 0.98 11.19 -0.35
N ASP A 268 0.02 11.85 -1.00
CA ASP A 268 -1.22 11.22 -1.47
C ASP A 268 -0.99 10.23 -2.63
N ASP A 269 0.18 10.26 -3.28
CA ASP A 269 0.56 9.28 -4.32
C ASP A 269 1.06 7.96 -3.73
N ILE A 270 1.27 7.89 -2.42
CA ILE A 270 1.84 6.74 -1.73
C ILE A 270 0.74 6.00 -0.97
N ASP A 271 0.42 4.79 -1.42
CA ASP A 271 -0.51 3.90 -0.76
C ASP A 271 0.24 2.90 0.14
N TRP A 272 0.01 3.01 1.45
CA TRP A 272 0.58 2.13 2.47
C TRP A 272 -0.28 0.89 2.78
N ARG A 273 -1.48 0.73 2.21
CA ARG A 273 -2.37 -0.44 2.43
C ARG A 273 -1.73 -1.80 2.13
N PRO A 274 -0.84 -1.95 1.13
CA PRO A 274 -0.16 -3.22 0.86
C PRO A 274 0.82 -3.65 1.97
N ARG A 275 1.16 -2.73 2.88
CA ARG A 275 2.08 -3.04 3.99
C ARG A 275 1.47 -4.09 4.89
N ARG A 276 2.32 -5.01 5.29
CA ARG A 276 1.98 -6.05 6.24
C ARG A 276 2.79 -5.86 7.51
N ASP A 277 2.10 -5.66 8.63
CA ASP A 277 2.72 -5.74 9.95
C ASP A 277 3.18 -7.15 10.25
N ILE A 278 4.23 -7.28 11.07
CA ILE A 278 4.75 -8.58 11.43
C ILE A 278 3.69 -9.43 12.14
N GLY A 279 3.46 -10.62 11.59
CA GLY A 279 2.55 -11.57 12.19
C GLY A 279 2.55 -12.89 11.46
N ILE A 280 2.24 -13.95 12.22
CA ILE A 280 1.99 -15.29 11.66
C ILE A 280 0.79 -15.26 10.70
N TYR A 281 -0.15 -14.35 10.96
CA TYR A 281 -1.36 -14.16 10.19
C TYR A 281 -1.66 -12.66 10.06
N GLN A 282 -2.05 -12.21 8.87
CA GLN A 282 -2.53 -10.85 8.66
C GLN A 282 -4.06 -10.89 8.57
N PRO A 283 -4.77 -10.37 9.59
CA PRO A 283 -6.22 -10.33 9.58
C PRO A 283 -6.76 -9.53 8.41
N ALA A 284 -7.97 -9.89 7.97
CA ALA A 284 -8.77 -8.98 7.16
C ALA A 284 -9.13 -7.74 8.00
N VAL A 285 -9.11 -6.57 7.38
CA VAL A 285 -9.49 -5.30 7.99
C VAL A 285 -10.57 -4.64 7.14
N ILE A 286 -11.31 -3.71 7.71
CA ILE A 286 -12.15 -2.79 6.96
C ILE A 286 -11.24 -1.71 6.38
N ASP A 287 -11.17 -1.64 5.06
CA ASP A 287 -10.28 -0.73 4.33
C ASP A 287 -11.01 0.36 3.55
N GLY A 288 -12.35 0.33 3.56
CA GLY A 288 -13.17 1.37 2.98
C GLY A 288 -14.61 1.37 3.49
N VAL A 289 -15.20 2.56 3.57
CA VAL A 289 -16.60 2.77 3.96
C VAL A 289 -17.30 3.77 3.01
N SER A 290 -18.62 3.75 2.90
CA SER A 290 -19.33 4.69 2.00
C SER A 290 -19.57 6.09 2.59
N TRP A 291 -19.35 6.30 3.89
CA TRP A 291 -19.62 7.56 4.58
C TRP A 291 -18.35 8.21 5.14
N VAL A 292 -18.44 9.49 5.52
CA VAL A 292 -17.35 10.24 6.14
C VAL A 292 -17.50 10.20 7.67
N HIS A 293 -16.42 9.80 8.35
CA HIS A 293 -16.39 9.70 9.80
C HIS A 293 -16.59 11.06 10.48
N GLY A 294 -17.56 11.12 11.39
CA GLY A 294 -17.84 12.29 12.22
C GLY A 294 -18.36 13.51 11.45
N ALA A 295 -18.67 13.38 10.16
CA ALA A 295 -19.15 14.49 9.36
C ALA A 295 -20.61 14.83 9.67
N HIS A 296 -21.05 16.00 9.20
CA HIS A 296 -22.43 16.45 9.30
C HIS A 296 -23.12 16.29 7.94
N TYR A 297 -24.28 15.63 7.95
CA TYR A 297 -25.13 15.49 6.77
C TYR A 297 -26.45 16.20 7.02
N ASP A 298 -27.03 16.81 5.99
CA ASP A 298 -28.43 17.20 6.09
C ASP A 298 -29.35 15.97 6.10
N SER A 299 -30.61 16.15 6.51
CA SER A 299 -31.57 15.04 6.63
C SER A 299 -31.80 14.30 5.30
N ALA A 300 -31.63 14.95 4.14
CA ALA A 300 -31.81 14.32 2.84
C ALA A 300 -30.59 13.46 2.47
N GLY A 301 -29.39 14.03 2.58
CA GLY A 301 -28.12 13.34 2.36
C GLY A 301 -27.91 12.17 3.31
N ALA A 302 -28.29 12.30 4.59
CA ALA A 302 -28.23 11.20 5.54
C ALA A 302 -29.14 10.02 5.13
N LYS A 303 -30.33 10.29 4.60
CA LYS A 303 -31.22 9.25 4.05
C LYS A 303 -30.63 8.61 2.79
N THR A 304 -29.94 9.39 1.96
CA THR A 304 -29.21 8.86 0.79
C THR A 304 -28.06 7.96 1.22
N VAL A 305 -27.31 8.32 2.27
CA VAL A 305 -26.22 7.50 2.84
C VAL A 305 -26.77 6.20 3.44
N LEU A 306 -27.89 6.25 4.16
CA LEU A 306 -28.49 5.07 4.82
C LEU A 306 -29.38 4.22 3.89
N GLY A 307 -29.73 4.74 2.71
CA GLY A 307 -30.68 4.11 1.79
C GLY A 307 -32.09 4.01 2.37
N THR A 308 -32.47 4.98 3.18
CA THR A 308 -33.84 5.11 3.72
C THR A 308 -34.82 5.36 2.58
N ASP A 309 -36.02 4.76 2.65
CA ASP A 309 -37.06 4.98 1.64
C ASP A 309 -37.50 6.46 1.58
N GLN A 310 -37.50 7.03 0.37
CA GLN A 310 -37.87 8.41 0.10
C GLN A 310 -38.95 8.44 -0.99
N ARG A 311 -40.10 9.05 -0.67
CA ARG A 311 -41.22 9.16 -1.62
C ARG A 311 -40.77 9.86 -2.91
N GLY A 312 -40.83 9.14 -4.03
CA GLY A 312 -40.56 9.67 -5.36
C GLY A 312 -39.09 9.69 -5.79
N GLN A 313 -38.19 9.06 -5.02
CA GLN A 313 -36.78 8.88 -5.37
C GLN A 313 -36.40 7.40 -5.38
N ALA A 314 -35.42 7.03 -6.21
CA ALA A 314 -34.89 5.69 -6.21
C ALA A 314 -34.10 5.45 -4.93
N ARG A 315 -34.41 4.37 -4.23
CA ARG A 315 -33.75 4.00 -2.97
C ARG A 315 -32.31 3.58 -3.26
N THR A 316 -31.35 4.13 -2.52
CA THR A 316 -29.94 3.72 -2.63
C THR A 316 -29.70 2.41 -1.88
N ASP A 317 -28.54 1.81 -2.11
CA ASP A 317 -28.17 0.53 -1.50
C ASP A 317 -27.76 0.63 -0.01
N GLY A 318 -27.75 1.86 0.54
CA GLY A 318 -27.39 2.14 1.93
C GLY A 318 -25.89 2.29 2.16
N ILE A 319 -25.45 1.95 3.37
CA ILE A 319 -24.04 2.01 3.73
C ILE A 319 -23.29 0.82 3.11
N GLU A 320 -22.05 1.05 2.69
CA GLU A 320 -21.17 0.02 2.14
C GLU A 320 -19.89 -0.05 2.94
N VAL A 321 -19.41 -1.26 3.19
CA VAL A 321 -18.16 -1.56 3.89
C VAL A 321 -17.36 -2.54 3.05
N HIS A 322 -16.10 -2.20 2.77
CA HIS A 322 -15.13 -3.06 2.06
C HIS A 322 -14.13 -3.67 3.04
N PHE A 323 -13.66 -4.85 2.67
CA PHE A 323 -12.65 -5.61 3.40
C PHE A 323 -11.40 -5.79 2.55
N SER A 324 -10.25 -5.72 3.22
CA SER A 324 -8.94 -5.92 2.59
C SER A 324 -8.71 -7.35 2.08
N LYS A 325 -9.50 -8.32 2.55
CA LYS A 325 -9.51 -9.72 2.13
C LYS A 325 -10.94 -10.25 2.09
N PRO A 326 -11.22 -11.25 1.25
CA PRO A 326 -12.56 -11.82 1.18
C PRO A 326 -13.00 -12.48 2.50
N VAL A 327 -14.26 -12.29 2.86
CA VAL A 327 -14.91 -12.86 4.06
C VAL A 327 -16.12 -13.71 3.69
N TYR A 328 -16.51 -14.63 4.57
CA TYR A 328 -17.67 -15.50 4.37
C TYR A 328 -18.99 -14.74 4.50
N ALA A 329 -19.80 -14.74 3.43
CA ALA A 329 -21.11 -14.10 3.41
C ALA A 329 -22.09 -14.73 4.41
N GLU A 330 -21.90 -16.01 4.77
CA GLU A 330 -22.67 -16.75 5.78
C GLU A 330 -22.52 -16.18 7.19
N THR A 331 -21.41 -15.49 7.44
CA THR A 331 -21.07 -14.93 8.76
C THR A 331 -21.67 -13.55 8.97
N LEU A 332 -22.10 -12.88 7.89
CA LEU A 332 -22.85 -11.63 7.89
C LEU A 332 -24.33 -11.91 8.23
N GLN A 333 -24.59 -12.19 9.51
CA GLN A 333 -25.92 -12.50 10.04
C GLN A 333 -26.59 -11.26 10.67
N PRO A 334 -27.92 -11.28 10.88
CA PRO A 334 -28.59 -10.26 11.68
C PRO A 334 -27.91 -10.07 13.04
N GLY A 335 -27.64 -8.80 13.42
CA GLY A 335 -26.93 -8.44 14.64
C GLY A 335 -25.40 -8.32 14.50
N VAL A 336 -24.83 -8.61 13.32
CA VAL A 336 -23.43 -8.28 13.02
C VAL A 336 -23.27 -6.78 12.75
N VAL A 337 -24.27 -6.17 12.11
CA VAL A 337 -24.32 -4.74 11.81
C VAL A 337 -25.50 -4.15 12.59
N ASP A 338 -25.23 -3.11 13.38
CA ASP A 338 -26.25 -2.36 14.10
C ASP A 338 -26.12 -0.87 13.75
N LEU A 339 -27.27 -0.25 13.49
CA LEU A 339 -27.42 1.18 13.31
C LEU A 339 -28.21 1.73 14.50
N TRP A 340 -27.68 2.74 15.17
CA TRP A 340 -28.32 3.37 16.31
C TRP A 340 -28.51 4.87 16.06
N ARG A 341 -29.73 5.35 16.24
CA ARG A 341 -29.99 6.78 16.35
C ARG A 341 -29.87 7.19 17.82
N VAL A 342 -28.97 8.14 18.09
CA VAL A 342 -28.89 8.84 19.37
C VAL A 342 -29.49 10.23 19.17
N GLN A 343 -30.68 10.45 19.74
CA GLN A 343 -31.39 11.72 19.54
C GLN A 343 -30.67 12.87 20.24
N GLY A 344 -30.42 13.94 19.50
CA GLY A 344 -29.82 15.17 20.01
C GLY A 344 -30.61 16.40 19.58
N GLY A 345 -30.75 17.37 20.49
CA GLY A 345 -31.53 18.57 20.24
C GLY A 345 -31.87 19.33 21.52
N LYS A 346 -32.56 20.48 21.38
CA LYS A 346 -32.98 21.32 22.52
C LYS A 346 -34.16 20.74 23.32
N GLY A 347 -34.78 19.65 22.85
CA GLY A 347 -35.95 18.98 23.45
C GLY A 347 -35.58 17.67 24.13
N LEU A 348 -36.22 16.56 23.70
CA LEU A 348 -35.79 15.20 24.09
C LEU A 348 -34.36 14.96 23.60
N ALA A 349 -33.48 14.53 24.51
CA ALA A 349 -32.09 14.22 24.22
C ALA A 349 -31.70 12.92 24.95
N GLY A 350 -30.83 12.11 24.31
CA GLY A 350 -30.30 10.88 24.90
C GLY A 350 -31.19 9.64 24.75
N VAL A 351 -32.28 9.71 23.99
CA VAL A 351 -33.01 8.51 23.56
C VAL A 351 -32.16 7.80 22.50
N ILE A 352 -31.86 6.53 22.75
CA ILE A 352 -31.15 5.66 21.82
C ILE A 352 -32.16 4.66 21.27
N SER A 353 -32.34 4.65 19.95
CA SER A 353 -33.20 3.70 19.25
C SER A 353 -32.42 3.00 18.14
N GLN A 354 -32.67 1.71 17.96
CA GLN A 354 -32.10 0.95 16.86
C GLN A 354 -32.83 1.34 15.56
N ILE A 355 -32.06 1.59 14.49
CA ILE A 355 -32.58 1.74 13.14
C ILE A 355 -32.59 0.33 12.53
N GLU A 356 -33.79 -0.21 12.24
CA GLU A 356 -33.92 -1.50 11.58
C GLU A 356 -33.33 -1.45 10.17
N GLY A 357 -32.59 -2.48 9.79
CA GLY A 357 -32.01 -2.57 8.46
C GLY A 357 -31.67 -4.00 8.04
N SER A 358 -31.39 -4.16 6.75
CA SER A 358 -31.07 -5.45 6.13
C SER A 358 -29.92 -5.34 5.14
N PHE A 359 -29.25 -6.47 4.90
CA PHE A 359 -28.22 -6.57 3.88
C PHE A 359 -28.82 -6.51 2.47
N VAL A 360 -28.17 -5.78 1.56
CA VAL A 360 -28.58 -5.62 0.16
C VAL A 360 -27.70 -6.50 -0.72
N ASP A 361 -28.33 -7.27 -1.62
CA ASP A 361 -27.68 -8.15 -2.61
C ASP A 361 -26.61 -9.09 -2.03
N LYS A 362 -26.73 -9.44 -0.75
CA LYS A 362 -25.79 -10.32 -0.06
C LYS A 362 -26.01 -11.77 -0.52
N PRO A 363 -25.00 -12.45 -1.07
CA PRO A 363 -25.13 -13.87 -1.39
C PRO A 363 -25.33 -14.71 -0.12
N ASP A 364 -26.00 -15.86 -0.29
CA ASP A 364 -26.25 -16.78 0.82
C ASP A 364 -24.97 -17.50 1.27
N ASN A 365 -24.03 -17.72 0.37
CA ASN A 365 -22.78 -18.43 0.62
C ASN A 365 -21.60 -17.88 -0.19
N GLY A 366 -20.39 -18.28 0.22
CA GLY A 366 -19.16 -17.95 -0.47
C GLY A 366 -18.46 -16.70 0.06
N LEU A 367 -17.37 -16.33 -0.62
CA LEU A 367 -16.51 -15.22 -0.22
C LEU A 367 -16.95 -13.91 -0.89
N VAL A 368 -17.00 -12.84 -0.10
CA VAL A 368 -17.34 -11.48 -0.54
C VAL A 368 -16.27 -10.50 -0.07
N ASN A 369 -16.04 -9.43 -0.84
CA ASN A 369 -15.06 -8.39 -0.50
C ASN A 369 -15.67 -7.23 0.29
N GLY A 370 -16.97 -7.27 0.55
CA GLY A 370 -17.69 -6.20 1.23
C GLY A 370 -19.17 -6.52 1.35
N PHE A 371 -19.91 -5.64 2.01
CA PHE A 371 -21.35 -5.73 2.11
C PHE A 371 -22.00 -4.36 2.02
N LYS A 372 -23.28 -4.36 1.63
CA LYS A 372 -24.16 -3.20 1.70
C LYS A 372 -25.27 -3.44 2.72
N PHE A 373 -25.60 -2.42 3.51
CA PHE A 373 -26.59 -2.51 4.57
C PHE A 373 -27.50 -1.27 4.54
N ARG A 374 -28.80 -1.50 4.56
CA ARG A 374 -29.80 -0.46 4.25
C ARG A 374 -30.83 -0.32 5.36
N ASP A 375 -31.17 0.92 5.68
CA ASP A 375 -32.22 1.27 6.65
C ASP A 375 -33.62 0.97 6.09
N ASP A 376 -34.33 0.03 6.72
CA ASP A 376 -35.71 -0.39 6.41
C ASP A 376 -36.77 0.27 7.29
N SER A 377 -36.37 1.00 8.35
CA SER A 377 -37.28 1.54 9.35
C SER A 377 -38.15 2.70 8.83
N GLY A 378 -37.64 3.47 7.87
CA GLY A 378 -38.29 4.70 7.39
C GLY A 378 -38.36 5.81 8.44
N GLU A 379 -37.53 5.72 9.50
CA GLU A 379 -37.53 6.70 10.57
C GLU A 379 -37.11 8.10 10.11
N THR A 380 -37.61 9.11 10.81
CA THR A 380 -37.18 10.49 10.58
C THR A 380 -35.90 10.79 11.36
N LEU A 381 -34.90 11.30 10.65
CA LEU A 381 -33.66 11.82 11.21
C LEU A 381 -33.79 13.34 11.35
N ASN A 382 -33.64 13.82 12.58
CA ASN A 382 -33.78 15.22 12.94
C ASN A 382 -32.42 15.87 13.14
N ARG A 383 -32.38 17.19 12.95
CA ARG A 383 -31.23 18.01 13.30
C ARG A 383 -30.79 17.78 14.74
N GLY A 384 -29.49 17.50 14.92
CA GLY A 384 -28.85 17.20 16.19
C GLY A 384 -28.74 15.71 16.51
N ASP A 385 -29.42 14.84 15.73
CA ASP A 385 -29.27 13.39 15.88
C ASP A 385 -27.85 12.95 15.50
N ARG A 386 -27.37 11.90 16.17
CA ARG A 386 -26.15 11.19 15.80
C ARG A 386 -26.52 9.77 15.38
N VAL A 387 -26.07 9.36 14.20
CA VAL A 387 -26.18 7.97 13.75
C VAL A 387 -24.88 7.26 14.10
N LEU A 388 -24.97 6.24 14.96
CA LEU A 388 -23.86 5.38 15.35
C LEU A 388 -23.97 4.06 14.55
N ILE A 389 -22.87 3.68 13.91
CA ILE A 389 -22.72 2.48 13.10
C ILE A 389 -21.78 1.55 13.85
N GLN A 390 -22.23 0.32 14.09
CA GLN A 390 -21.43 -0.73 14.71
C GLN A 390 -21.35 -1.95 13.79
N VAL A 391 -20.13 -2.44 13.54
CA VAL A 391 -19.88 -3.68 12.80
C VAL A 391 -19.06 -4.61 13.68
N ARG A 392 -19.64 -5.74 14.08
CA ARG A 392 -19.04 -6.66 15.05
C ARG A 392 -18.05 -7.60 14.36
N GLY A 393 -16.80 -7.16 14.22
CA GLY A 393 -15.73 -7.89 13.53
C GLY A 393 -15.47 -9.30 14.08
N ASN A 394 -15.70 -9.53 15.38
CA ASN A 394 -15.62 -10.85 16.01
C ASN A 394 -16.46 -11.96 15.32
N PHE A 395 -17.54 -11.58 14.63
CA PHE A 395 -18.46 -12.53 13.99
C PHE A 395 -18.25 -12.64 12.48
N ILE A 396 -17.41 -11.80 11.88
CA ILE A 396 -17.13 -11.82 10.44
C ILE A 396 -15.86 -12.62 10.23
N LEU A 397 -15.95 -13.75 9.53
CA LEU A 397 -14.79 -14.63 9.35
C LEU A 397 -14.24 -14.53 7.93
N ASP A 398 -12.92 -14.45 7.81
CA ASP A 398 -12.20 -14.55 6.56
C ASP A 398 -12.10 -16.00 6.03
N ALA A 399 -11.50 -16.17 4.85
CA ALA A 399 -11.28 -17.49 4.23
C ALA A 399 -10.47 -18.49 5.09
N CYS A 400 -9.76 -18.01 6.11
CA CYS A 400 -9.01 -18.83 7.07
C CYS A 400 -9.80 -19.12 8.35
N CYS A 401 -11.10 -18.79 8.37
CA CYS A 401 -12.00 -18.90 9.52
C CYS A 401 -11.52 -18.09 10.75
N ARG A 402 -10.82 -16.97 10.52
CA ARG A 402 -10.41 -16.04 11.58
C ARG A 402 -11.26 -14.77 11.54
N PRO A 403 -11.55 -14.15 12.70
CA PRO A 403 -12.31 -12.92 12.72
C PRO A 403 -11.53 -11.78 12.04
N ILE A 404 -12.24 -10.82 11.47
CA ILE A 404 -11.62 -9.59 10.98
C ILE A 404 -11.12 -8.74 12.16
N ASP A 405 -10.12 -7.90 11.95
CA ASP A 405 -9.66 -6.91 12.92
C ASP A 405 -10.44 -5.61 12.74
N GLY A 406 -11.49 -5.44 13.54
CA GLY A 406 -12.48 -4.37 13.42
C GLY A 406 -12.18 -3.12 14.25
N GLU A 407 -11.08 -3.05 15.00
CA GLU A 407 -10.82 -1.89 15.87
C GLU A 407 -10.68 -0.59 15.05
N HIS A 408 -11.49 0.44 15.29
CA HIS A 408 -11.44 1.66 14.47
C HIS A 408 -10.35 2.63 14.98
N VAL A 409 -9.09 2.35 14.66
CA VAL A 409 -7.95 3.13 15.14
C VAL A 409 -7.86 4.48 14.42
N GLY A 410 -7.90 5.57 15.19
CA GLY A 410 -7.67 6.92 14.67
C GLY A 410 -8.83 7.57 13.93
N GLY A 411 -9.91 6.84 13.65
CA GLY A 411 -11.12 7.41 13.03
C GLY A 411 -10.96 7.75 11.54
N LEU A 412 -10.06 7.09 10.84
CA LEU A 412 -9.54 7.53 9.54
C LEU A 412 -9.74 6.52 8.41
N VAL A 413 -10.56 5.48 8.58
CA VAL A 413 -10.87 4.57 7.47
C VAL A 413 -11.40 5.39 6.28
N GLN A 414 -10.85 5.13 5.09
CA GLN A 414 -11.11 5.99 3.95
C GLN A 414 -12.53 5.81 3.42
N GLN A 415 -13.09 6.90 2.90
CA GLN A 415 -14.32 6.81 2.13
C GLN A 415 -14.00 6.15 0.77
N LEU A 416 -14.83 5.21 0.36
CA LEU A 416 -14.75 4.55 -0.94
C LEU A 416 -14.87 5.58 -2.07
N ALA A 417 -14.01 5.47 -3.09
CA ALA A 417 -13.94 6.43 -4.20
C ALA A 417 -15.29 6.66 -4.91
N ALA A 418 -16.12 5.62 -5.00
CA ALA A 418 -17.46 5.70 -5.58
C ALA A 418 -18.42 6.66 -4.84
N TYR A 419 -18.10 7.08 -3.62
CA TYR A 419 -18.95 7.88 -2.75
C TYR A 419 -18.39 9.28 -2.42
N LEU A 420 -17.18 9.61 -2.91
CA LEU A 420 -16.53 10.90 -2.62
C LEU A 420 -17.38 12.10 -3.09
N ASP A 421 -18.04 11.98 -4.25
CA ASP A 421 -18.88 13.02 -4.84
C ASP A 421 -20.38 12.78 -4.63
N ALA A 422 -20.77 11.70 -3.93
CA ALA A 422 -22.16 11.26 -3.89
C ALA A 422 -23.05 12.14 -2.99
N VAL A 423 -22.50 12.67 -1.90
CA VAL A 423 -23.22 13.52 -0.94
C VAL A 423 -22.25 14.55 -0.34
N GLU A 424 -22.55 15.84 -0.48
CA GLU A 424 -21.79 16.90 0.19
C GLU A 424 -21.92 16.74 1.72
N SER A 425 -20.84 16.31 2.37
CA SER A 425 -20.75 16.39 3.84
C SER A 425 -20.34 17.80 4.25
N ARG A 426 -20.97 18.34 5.28
CA ARG A 426 -20.60 19.61 5.91
C ARG A 426 -19.72 19.34 7.12
N ASP A 427 -18.75 20.21 7.37
CA ASP A 427 -17.96 20.23 8.60
C ASP A 427 -17.37 18.86 9.00
N ALA A 428 -16.52 18.29 8.14
CA ALA A 428 -15.72 17.13 8.52
C ALA A 428 -14.81 17.47 9.73
N PRO A 429 -14.58 16.53 10.65
CA PRO A 429 -13.73 16.78 11.81
C PRO A 429 -12.30 17.14 11.37
N PRO A 430 -11.58 17.95 12.16
CA PRO A 430 -10.21 18.31 11.85
C PRO A 430 -9.33 17.07 11.74
N ARG A 431 -8.45 17.04 10.73
CA ARG A 431 -7.51 15.94 10.51
C ARG A 431 -6.64 15.75 11.77
N PRO A 432 -6.53 14.54 12.35
CA PRO A 432 -5.76 14.34 13.55
C PRO A 432 -4.25 14.52 13.26
N PRO A 433 -3.42 14.88 14.26
CA PRO A 433 -1.98 15.11 14.06
C PRO A 433 -1.20 13.90 13.52
N CYS A 434 -1.76 12.69 13.65
CA CYS A 434 -1.15 11.46 13.17
C CYS A 434 -1.55 11.11 11.73
N ALA A 435 -2.43 11.88 11.08
CA ALA A 435 -2.98 11.58 9.77
C ALA A 435 -1.93 11.48 8.65
N ASP A 436 -0.81 12.18 8.81
CA ASP A 436 0.27 12.24 7.82
C ASP A 436 1.37 11.19 8.08
N ARG A 437 1.15 10.25 9.02
CA ARG A 437 2.09 9.15 9.25
C ARG A 437 2.01 8.13 8.10
N PRO A 438 3.15 7.53 7.69
CA PRO A 438 3.20 6.52 6.64
C PRO A 438 2.65 5.17 7.13
N GLN A 439 1.33 5.09 7.28
CA GLN A 439 0.61 3.90 7.74
C GLN A 439 -0.73 3.77 6.98
N PRO A 440 -1.24 2.55 6.79
CA PRO A 440 -2.55 2.37 6.20
C PRO A 440 -3.64 2.86 7.16
N TRP A 441 -4.59 3.60 6.61
CA TRP A 441 -5.80 4.03 7.33
C TRP A 441 -6.92 3.01 7.13
N THR A 442 -6.81 1.89 7.85
CA THR A 442 -7.79 0.80 7.88
C THR A 442 -8.27 0.60 9.31
N SER A 443 -9.27 -0.26 9.52
CA SER A 443 -9.49 -0.81 10.85
C SER A 443 -8.31 -1.70 11.25
N GLY A 444 -8.22 -1.94 12.55
CA GLY A 444 -7.37 -2.91 13.18
C GLY A 444 -6.16 -2.37 13.92
N ASN A 445 -5.68 -3.18 14.85
CA ASN A 445 -4.48 -2.93 15.65
C ASN A 445 -3.51 -4.13 15.65
N GLY A 446 -3.69 -5.05 14.70
CA GLY A 446 -2.92 -6.29 14.57
C GLY A 446 -3.47 -7.44 15.42
N ARG A 447 -4.69 -7.30 15.97
CA ARG A 447 -5.34 -8.33 16.79
C ARG A 447 -6.74 -8.61 16.25
N PRO A 448 -6.95 -9.75 15.57
CA PRO A 448 -8.25 -10.17 15.06
C PRO A 448 -9.37 -10.04 16.12
N GLY A 449 -10.50 -9.47 15.73
CA GLY A 449 -11.68 -9.24 16.58
C GLY A 449 -12.06 -7.77 16.74
N ALA A 450 -12.67 -7.44 17.87
CA ALA A 450 -13.25 -6.13 18.22
C ALA A 450 -14.51 -5.76 17.41
N THR A 451 -15.05 -4.58 17.72
CA THR A 451 -16.21 -3.99 17.03
C THR A 451 -15.75 -2.70 16.39
N PHE A 452 -16.02 -2.56 15.09
CA PHE A 452 -15.81 -1.32 14.37
C PHE A 452 -16.94 -0.36 14.74
N GLU A 453 -16.58 0.81 15.27
CA GLU A 453 -17.52 1.84 15.67
C GLU A 453 -17.23 3.12 14.91
N SER A 454 -18.28 3.72 14.36
CA SER A 454 -18.19 4.93 13.54
C SER A 454 -19.50 5.69 13.63
N TRP A 455 -19.50 7.00 13.36
CA TRP A 455 -20.71 7.81 13.44
C TRP A 455 -20.67 8.98 12.48
N PHE A 456 -21.83 9.59 12.27
CA PHE A 456 -22.00 10.90 11.66
C PHE A 456 -23.16 11.64 12.32
N PHE A 457 -23.27 12.95 12.07
CA PHE A 457 -24.26 13.84 12.67
C PHE A 457 -25.27 14.34 11.63
N ILE A 458 -26.45 14.73 12.11
CA ILE A 458 -27.52 15.30 11.29
C ILE A 458 -27.66 16.80 11.57
N ASP A 459 -27.70 17.60 10.53
CA ASP A 459 -27.78 19.07 10.59
C ASP A 459 -29.16 19.68 10.28
#